data_AF-A0A7V4FJI7-F1
#
_entry.id   AF-A0A7V4FJI7-F1
#
_cell.length_a   1.000
_cell.length_b   1.000
_cell.length_c   1.000
_cell.angle_alpha   90.00
_cell.angle_beta   90.00
_cell.angle_gamma   90.00
#
_symmetry.space_group_name_H-M   'P 1'
#
loop_
_entity.id
_entity.type
_entity.pdbx_description
1 polymer ?
#
loop_
_entity_poly.entity_id
_entity_poly.type
_entity_poly.pdbx_seq_one_letter_code
_entity_poly.pdbx_strand_id
1 'polypeptide(L)'
;CAPMVKAFNEGKEFAEMWSGAKTVADGLRVPAAIGDFLILRAIRESNGTAIAVTDEDLIESAKQIGRTTGIFASPEGGATLAALKKLKSTNWVKDDESVVLFNTGSGHKYMHLYK
;
A
#
# COMPACT_ATOMS: atom_id res chain seq x y z
N CYS A 1 6.74 -7.41 -0.55
CA CYS A 1 6.92 -7.64 -2.02
C CYS A 1 6.16 -6.56 -2.77
N ALA A 2 6.47 -6.30 -4.05
CA ALA A 2 5.79 -5.25 -4.82
C ALA A 2 5.58 -5.61 -6.31
N PRO A 3 4.99 -6.78 -6.64
CA PRO A 3 4.83 -7.23 -8.03
C PRO A 3 4.02 -6.25 -8.88
N MET A 4 2.95 -5.66 -8.33
CA MET A 4 2.11 -4.70 -9.05
C MET A 4 2.84 -3.40 -9.39
N VAL A 5 3.64 -2.88 -8.44
CA VAL A 5 4.43 -1.66 -8.65
C VAL A 5 5.49 -1.89 -9.73
N LYS A 6 6.19 -3.03 -9.69
CA LYS A 6 7.16 -3.41 -10.72
C LYS A 6 6.50 -3.50 -12.09
N ALA A 7 5.39 -4.23 -12.21
CA ALA A 7 4.69 -4.41 -13.47
C ALA A 7 4.12 -3.10 -14.03
N PHE A 8 3.61 -2.21 -13.16
CA PHE A 8 3.13 -0.89 -13.54
C PHE A 8 4.26 -0.04 -14.15
N ASN A 9 5.40 0.05 -13.45
CA ASN A 9 6.56 0.83 -13.89
C ASN A 9 7.20 0.27 -15.17
N GLU A 10 7.17 -1.05 -15.36
CA GLU A 10 7.67 -1.72 -16.56
C GLU A 10 6.67 -1.68 -17.74
N GLY A 11 5.47 -1.10 -17.55
CA GLY A 11 4.46 -1.03 -18.61
C GLY A 11 3.87 -2.39 -19.00
N LYS A 12 3.97 -3.41 -18.14
CA LYS A 12 3.51 -4.77 -18.43
C LYS A 12 2.00 -4.91 -18.29
N GLU A 13 1.39 -5.80 -19.07
CA GLU A 13 -0.04 -6.13 -18.94
C GLU A 13 -0.32 -7.02 -17.72
N PHE A 14 0.62 -7.92 -17.41
CA PHE A 14 0.56 -8.87 -16.30
C PHE A 14 1.75 -8.68 -15.35
N ALA A 15 1.55 -8.97 -14.07
CA ALA A 15 2.59 -8.97 -13.07
C ALA A 15 3.26 -10.34 -12.97
N GLU A 16 4.59 -10.35 -13.10
CA GLU A 16 5.38 -11.55 -12.84
C GLU A 16 5.28 -11.97 -11.38
N MET A 17 5.33 -13.28 -11.14
CA MET A 17 5.41 -13.82 -9.79
C MET A 17 6.63 -13.28 -9.06
N TRP A 18 6.41 -12.74 -7.85
CA TRP A 18 7.48 -12.27 -6.99
C TRP A 18 8.14 -13.43 -6.22
N SER A 19 9.38 -13.77 -6.57
CA SER A 19 10.15 -14.76 -5.83
C SER A 19 10.53 -14.26 -4.44
N GLY A 20 10.41 -15.11 -3.41
CA GLY A 20 10.79 -14.76 -2.04
C GLY A 20 9.96 -13.62 -1.42
N ALA A 21 8.66 -13.57 -1.71
CA ALA A 21 7.79 -12.50 -1.21
C ALA A 21 7.78 -12.42 0.33
N LYS A 22 8.24 -11.28 0.85
CA LYS A 22 8.29 -10.97 2.28
C LYS A 22 7.70 -9.57 2.54
N THR A 23 6.95 -9.49 3.63
CA THR A 23 6.46 -8.25 4.28
C THR A 23 5.74 -8.66 5.55
N VAL A 24 5.70 -7.78 6.55
CA VAL A 24 4.86 -7.90 7.76
C VAL A 24 3.37 -7.69 7.48
N ALA A 25 3.01 -7.05 6.36
CA ALA A 25 1.63 -6.83 5.95
C ALA A 25 1.11 -8.06 5.20
N ASP A 26 0.56 -9.03 5.92
CA ASP A 26 0.14 -10.33 5.35
C ASP A 26 -0.87 -10.16 4.20
N GLY A 27 -1.76 -9.17 4.27
CA GLY A 27 -2.74 -8.88 3.20
C GLY A 27 -2.12 -8.32 1.92
N LEU A 28 -0.88 -7.82 1.97
CA LEU A 28 -0.12 -7.35 0.80
C LEU A 28 0.93 -8.37 0.34
N ARG A 29 1.14 -9.48 1.07
CA ARG A 29 2.09 -10.54 0.72
C ARG A 29 1.51 -11.48 -0.34
N VAL A 30 1.16 -10.92 -1.50
CA VAL A 30 0.59 -11.65 -2.64
C VAL A 30 1.63 -11.72 -3.76
N PRO A 31 2.38 -12.84 -3.91
CA PRO A 31 3.44 -12.95 -4.90
C PRO A 31 2.93 -12.99 -6.35
N ALA A 32 1.73 -13.53 -6.58
CA ALA A 32 1.05 -13.55 -7.87
C ALA A 32 -0.44 -13.30 -7.66
N ALA A 33 -0.95 -12.17 -8.17
CA ALA A 33 -2.36 -11.80 -8.01
C ALA A 33 -3.18 -12.36 -9.17
N ILE A 34 -4.30 -13.02 -8.87
CA ILE A 34 -5.19 -13.63 -9.89
C ILE A 34 -5.77 -12.57 -10.86
N GLY A 35 -6.01 -11.35 -10.36
CA GLY A 35 -6.57 -10.23 -11.14
C GLY A 35 -5.57 -9.11 -11.40
N ASP A 36 -4.29 -9.42 -11.53
CA ASP A 36 -3.22 -8.43 -11.76
C ASP A 36 -3.50 -7.51 -12.95
N PHE A 37 -3.94 -8.05 -14.09
CA PHE A 37 -4.28 -7.30 -15.30
C PHE A 37 -5.44 -6.33 -15.08
N LEU A 38 -6.43 -6.70 -14.25
CA LEU A 38 -7.55 -5.80 -13.89
C LEU A 38 -7.06 -4.64 -13.03
N ILE A 39 -6.17 -4.91 -12.07
CA ILE A 39 -5.58 -3.88 -11.21
C ILE A 39 -4.74 -2.91 -12.05
N LEU A 40 -3.86 -3.43 -12.92
CA LEU A 40 -3.01 -2.61 -13.78
C LEU A 40 -3.83 -1.76 -14.75
N ARG A 41 -4.89 -2.34 -15.33
CA ARG A 41 -5.82 -1.62 -16.20
C ARG A 41 -6.53 -0.49 -15.44
N ALA A 42 -7.11 -0.79 -14.27
CA ALA A 42 -7.82 0.20 -13.46
C ALA A 42 -6.92 1.39 -13.08
N ILE A 43 -5.68 1.13 -12.65
CA ILE A 43 -4.73 2.20 -12.31
C ILE A 43 -4.42 3.07 -13.54
N ARG A 44 -4.24 2.48 -14.72
CA ARG A 44 -3.93 3.22 -15.96
C ARG A 44 -5.11 4.03 -16.46
N GLU A 45 -6.29 3.42 -16.53
CA GLU A 45 -7.52 4.07 -17.00
C GLU A 45 -7.92 5.23 -16.09
N SER A 46 -7.62 5.14 -14.79
CA SER A 46 -7.87 6.23 -13.84
C SER A 46 -6.77 7.30 -13.82
N ASN A 47 -5.75 7.22 -14.69
CA ASN A 47 -4.52 8.04 -14.62
C ASN A 47 -3.86 8.03 -13.23
N GLY A 48 -3.94 6.88 -12.55
CA GLY A 48 -3.38 6.67 -11.23
C GLY A 48 -1.90 6.29 -11.24
N THR A 49 -1.40 5.90 -10.07
CA THR A 49 -0.01 5.46 -9.88
C THR A 49 0.07 4.30 -8.88
N ALA A 50 1.22 3.62 -8.83
CA ALA A 50 1.51 2.53 -7.91
C ALA A 50 2.80 2.82 -7.13
N ILE A 51 2.74 2.76 -5.80
CA ILE A 51 3.87 3.12 -4.91
C ILE A 51 4.21 1.94 -4.00
N ALA A 52 5.51 1.65 -3.88
CA ALA A 52 6.02 0.71 -2.89
C ALA A 52 6.47 1.45 -1.61
N VAL A 53 6.22 0.84 -0.46
CA VAL A 53 6.65 1.33 0.86
C VAL A 53 7.36 0.22 1.63
N THR A 54 8.18 0.59 2.60
CA THR A 54 8.87 -0.39 3.45
C THR A 54 7.98 -0.85 4.61
N ASP A 55 8.34 -1.98 5.23
CA ASP A 55 7.64 -2.48 6.42
C ASP A 55 7.74 -1.48 7.58
N GLU A 56 8.86 -0.77 7.69
CA GLU A 56 9.06 0.29 8.70
C GLU A 56 8.12 1.48 8.46
N ASP A 57 8.03 1.97 7.22
CA ASP A 57 7.19 3.12 6.83
C ASP A 57 5.71 2.83 7.11
N LEU A 58 5.25 1.63 6.75
CA LEU A 58 3.85 1.24 6.92
C LEU A 58 3.50 0.98 8.38
N ILE A 59 4.41 0.42 9.20
CA ILE A 59 4.19 0.25 10.64
C ILE A 59 4.11 1.62 11.32
N GLU A 60 5.05 2.52 11.04
CA GLU A 60 5.05 3.84 11.67
C GLU A 60 3.80 4.63 11.28
N SER A 61 3.37 4.51 10.04
CA SER A 61 2.14 5.15 9.58
C SER A 61 0.89 4.51 10.20
N ALA A 62 0.84 3.20 10.41
CA ALA A 62 -0.25 2.56 11.16
C ALA A 62 -0.30 3.04 12.62
N LYS A 63 0.85 3.17 13.28
CA LYS A 63 0.96 3.74 14.63
C LYS A 63 0.50 5.19 14.67
N GLN A 64 0.86 5.99 13.66
CA GLN A 64 0.41 7.36 13.54
C GLN A 64 -1.11 7.45 13.44
N ILE A 65 -1.75 6.64 12.57
CA ILE A 65 -3.21 6.58 12.46
C ILE A 65 -3.83 6.30 13.83
N GLY A 66 -3.32 5.29 14.55
CA GLY A 66 -3.80 4.98 15.90
C GLY A 66 -3.66 6.13 16.88
N ARG A 67 -2.50 6.79 16.91
CA ARG A 67 -2.21 7.91 17.81
C ARG A 67 -3.06 9.15 17.55
N THR A 68 -3.40 9.44 16.29
CA THR A 68 -4.10 10.69 15.93
C THR A 68 -5.60 10.53 15.77
N THR A 69 -6.10 9.32 15.52
CA THR A 69 -7.53 9.08 15.22
C THR A 69 -8.20 8.10 16.17
N GLY A 70 -7.43 7.36 16.98
CA GLY A 70 -7.94 6.24 17.79
C GLY A 70 -8.25 4.97 16.99
N ILE A 71 -8.04 4.97 15.66
CA ILE A 71 -8.27 3.80 14.80
C ILE A 71 -7.06 2.87 14.88
N PHE A 72 -7.28 1.64 15.38
CA PHE A 72 -6.25 0.60 15.32
C PHE A 72 -6.19 -0.04 13.94
N ALA A 73 -5.58 0.68 12.99
CA ALA A 73 -5.43 0.30 11.59
C ALA A 73 -4.50 -0.90 11.42
N SER A 74 -4.70 -1.66 10.34
CA SER A 74 -3.76 -2.71 9.96
C SER A 74 -2.49 -2.15 9.30
N PRO A 75 -1.41 -2.94 9.18
CA PRO A 75 -0.23 -2.56 8.40
C PRO A 75 -0.57 -2.14 6.95
N GLU A 76 -1.59 -2.75 6.33
CA GLU A 76 -2.07 -2.37 5.00
C GLU A 76 -2.70 -0.97 4.98
N GLY A 77 -3.48 -0.63 6.01
CA GLY A 77 -3.96 0.74 6.21
C GLY A 77 -2.80 1.72 6.39
N GLY A 78 -1.79 1.34 7.19
CA GLY A 78 -0.56 2.11 7.34
C GLY A 78 0.19 2.33 6.02
N ALA A 79 0.21 1.34 5.12
CA ALA A 79 0.84 1.46 3.81
C ALA A 79 0.19 2.57 2.96
N THR A 80 -1.13 2.78 3.07
CA THR A 80 -1.82 3.86 2.36
C THR A 80 -1.37 5.25 2.82
N LEU A 81 -1.21 5.46 4.14
CA LEU A 81 -0.72 6.73 4.67
C LEU A 81 0.78 6.93 4.36
N ALA A 82 1.59 5.87 4.41
CA ALA A 82 2.99 5.92 4.00
C ALA A 82 3.13 6.32 2.53
N ALA A 83 2.31 5.75 1.65
CA ALA A 83 2.27 6.11 0.24
C ALA A 83 1.79 7.55 0.04
N LEU A 84 0.75 8.00 0.75
CA LEU A 84 0.28 9.38 0.69
C LEU A 84 1.39 10.38 1.03
N LYS A 85 2.15 10.13 2.12
CA LYS A 85 3.29 11.01 2.49
C LYS A 85 4.30 11.13 1.34
N LYS A 86 4.62 10.03 0.65
CA LYS A 86 5.52 10.04 -0.52
C LYS A 86 4.92 10.85 -1.66
N LEU A 87 3.65 10.63 -2.00
CA LEU A 87 2.96 11.35 -3.07
C LEU A 87 2.80 12.85 -2.79
N LYS A 88 2.59 13.24 -1.52
CA LYS A 88 2.63 14.63 -1.07
C LYS A 88 4.03 15.23 -1.26
N SER A 89 5.09 14.50 -0.90
CA SER A 89 6.48 14.98 -1.03
C SER A 89 6.91 15.22 -2.48
N THR A 90 6.29 14.52 -3.44
CA THR A 90 6.54 14.70 -4.88
C THR A 90 5.51 15.62 -5.55
N ASN A 91 4.64 16.26 -4.77
CA ASN A 91 3.53 17.09 -5.25
C ASN A 91 2.60 16.37 -6.25
N TRP A 92 2.53 15.03 -6.19
CA TRP A 92 1.61 14.24 -6.99
C TRP A 92 0.19 14.35 -6.42
N VAL A 93 0.05 14.39 -5.09
CA VAL A 93 -1.18 14.83 -4.40
C VAL A 93 -0.97 16.27 -3.90
N LYS A 94 -1.88 17.19 -4.28
CA LYS A 94 -1.82 18.60 -3.87
C LYS A 94 -2.41 18.85 -2.49
N ASP A 95 -2.22 20.04 -1.94
CA ASP A 95 -2.69 20.41 -0.58
C ASP A 95 -4.21 20.60 -0.49
N ASP A 96 -4.86 20.91 -1.60
CA ASP A 96 -6.29 21.18 -1.73
C ASP A 96 -7.13 19.94 -2.10
N GLU A 97 -6.49 18.78 -2.29
CA GLU A 97 -7.17 17.55 -2.65
C GLU A 97 -7.75 16.81 -1.44
N SER A 98 -8.94 16.23 -1.61
CA SER A 98 -9.55 15.32 -0.63
C SER A 98 -9.12 13.89 -0.92
N VAL A 99 -8.49 13.25 0.06
CA VAL A 99 -7.94 11.88 -0.06
C VAL A 99 -8.68 10.92 0.86
N VAL A 100 -9.08 9.77 0.33
CA VAL A 100 -9.62 8.65 1.11
C VAL A 100 -8.57 7.55 1.21
N LEU A 101 -8.26 7.14 2.44
CA LEU A 101 -7.35 6.03 2.74
C LEU A 101 -8.14 4.78 3.12
N PHE A 102 -8.06 3.75 2.29
CA PHE A 102 -8.76 2.48 2.52
C PHE A 102 -7.97 1.60 3.51
N ASN A 103 -8.34 1.67 4.79
CA ASN A 103 -7.91 0.69 5.78
C ASN A 103 -8.76 -0.59 5.64
N THR A 104 -8.20 -1.64 5.06
CA THR A 104 -8.90 -2.88 4.72
C THR A 104 -8.87 -3.94 5.82
N GLY A 105 -8.20 -3.68 6.94
CA GLY A 105 -8.05 -4.62 8.05
C GLY A 105 -8.00 -3.93 9.41
N SER A 106 -7.96 -4.72 10.48
CA SER A 106 -7.75 -4.22 11.83
C SER A 106 -6.38 -4.63 12.35
N GLY A 107 -5.74 -3.73 13.10
CA GLY A 107 -4.48 -3.99 13.81
C GLY A 107 -4.55 -5.17 14.78
N HIS A 108 -5.75 -5.57 15.23
CA HIS A 108 -5.95 -6.75 16.08
C HIS A 108 -5.43 -8.05 15.45
N LYS A 109 -5.41 -8.15 14.11
CA LYS A 109 -4.83 -9.31 13.41
C LYS A 109 -3.30 -9.34 13.48
N TYR A 110 -2.69 -8.26 13.96
CA TYR A 110 -1.25 -8.00 13.93
C TYR A 110 -0.67 -7.66 15.31
N MET A 111 -1.32 -8.07 16.40
CA MET A 111 -0.88 -7.76 17.79
C MET A 111 0.59 -8.10 18.05
N HIS A 112 1.12 -9.13 17.39
CA HIS A 112 2.52 -9.54 17.51
C HIS A 112 3.53 -8.47 17.03
N LEU A 113 3.09 -7.49 16.22
CA LEU A 113 3.92 -6.37 15.75
C LEU A 113 3.98 -5.19 16.73
N TYR A 114 3.17 -5.18 17.80
CA TYR A 114 2.99 -4.04 18.71
C TYR A 114 3.39 -4.34 20.16
N LYS A 115 4.43 -5.16 20.35
CA LYS A 115 5.01 -5.42 21.67
C LYS A 115 5.89 -4.29 22.16
#